data_AF-A0A3P9N9U4-F1
#
_entry.id   AF-A0A3P9N9U4-F1
#
_cell.length_a   1.000
_cell.length_b   1.000
_cell.length_c   1.000
_cell.angle_alpha   90.00
_cell.angle_beta   90.00
_cell.angle_gamma   90.00
#
_symmetry.space_group_name_H-M   'P 1'
#
loop_
_entity.id
_entity.type
_entity.pdbx_description
1 polymer ?
#
loop_
_entity_poly.entity_id
_entity_poly.type
_entity_poly.pdbx_seq_one_letter_code
_entity_poly.pdbx_strand_id
1 'polypeptide(L)'
;QPPKKGKKGKKGKAGKVNPFMLLDSAPIQDMTKDQLWDFALRIQEELETVRKEKGLFKPERDKTQTVWNTTKKDLEEYEVQLRNTTVERSEVDERHREEMTVYQQKMKHVLSEQHNAVSEVKTDAVTFRSLQQKQNTELELDLRRQLRNLQMDNKEKRLQEHSSIKMLKLVRRRSSAPLWLPSHACSSSPEPPEGADELKKLQNQKLRWEKKISAAQQENQRLKTTLQEVQQKLPELHRRLQEHQPDGGTRAAAAGLPEGKPLRPPPPPPPPPPPDPSRCSRQTQQERDELLRRQTQSILDVQQRSGLKKILLQRKLEALSQTLEKKEAQLSAALSVCSVEPTARSNAANKLQEILESKRTAMEALQLDLDQGTQVSLPAASRSSLTSRLSLMSRSSVLQEYEQLLQRLKGDLEAAGILLFQFPFNAAQKVLEEVRSDLKAQPDRHQKDIPK
;
A
#
# COMPACT_ATOMS: atom_id res chain seq x y z
N GLN A 1 80.81 -2.56 75.17
CA GLN A 1 81.10 -2.57 73.71
C GLN A 1 81.87 -3.86 73.37
N PRO A 2 81.66 -4.45 72.17
CA PRO A 2 81.97 -5.85 71.82
C PRO A 2 83.30 -5.95 71.01
N PRO A 3 83.66 -7.02 70.23
CA PRO A 3 83.42 -8.48 70.27
C PRO A 3 84.71 -9.34 70.00
N LYS A 4 84.62 -10.69 69.98
CA LYS A 4 84.91 -11.51 68.76
C LYS A 4 84.55 -13.00 68.91
N LYS A 5 83.91 -13.52 67.85
CA LYS A 5 83.41 -14.89 67.62
C LYS A 5 84.50 -15.81 67.07
N GLY A 6 84.51 -17.07 67.53
CA GLY A 6 85.20 -18.21 66.91
C GLY A 6 84.21 -19.25 66.37
N LYS A 7 84.49 -19.74 65.16
CA LYS A 7 83.75 -20.73 64.33
C LYS A 7 83.62 -22.12 65.00
N LYS A 8 82.52 -22.84 64.69
CA LYS A 8 82.54 -24.30 64.46
C LYS A 8 81.49 -24.69 63.41
N GLY A 9 81.87 -25.68 62.59
CA GLY A 9 81.35 -25.90 61.23
C GLY A 9 80.12 -26.80 61.11
N LYS A 10 79.61 -26.89 59.87
CA LYS A 10 78.55 -27.82 59.47
C LYS A 10 78.93 -28.50 58.14
N LYS A 11 78.87 -29.83 58.19
CA LYS A 11 79.21 -30.82 57.15
C LYS A 11 78.38 -30.71 55.86
N GLY A 12 79.05 -30.99 54.73
CA GLY A 12 78.59 -31.89 53.66
C GLY A 12 77.27 -31.55 52.93
N LYS A 13 77.41 -30.93 51.76
CA LYS A 13 76.35 -30.76 50.75
C LYS A 13 76.26 -32.05 49.93
N ALA A 14 75.17 -32.81 50.05
CA ALA A 14 74.83 -33.85 49.07
C ALA A 14 74.50 -33.15 47.74
N GLY A 15 75.20 -33.54 46.67
CA GLY A 15 74.97 -33.03 45.33
C GLY A 15 73.57 -33.37 44.86
N LYS A 16 72.75 -32.35 44.64
CA LYS A 16 71.52 -32.46 43.86
C LYS A 16 71.98 -32.67 42.41
N VAL A 17 71.83 -33.89 41.87
CA VAL A 17 72.04 -34.15 40.45
C VAL A 17 71.15 -33.19 39.68
N ASN A 18 71.76 -32.38 38.83
CA ASN A 18 71.06 -31.34 38.10
C ASN A 18 70.07 -32.04 37.15
N PRO A 19 68.75 -31.76 37.21
CA PRO A 19 67.76 -32.36 36.31
C PRO A 19 68.08 -32.10 34.83
N PHE A 20 68.97 -31.14 34.60
CA PHE A 20 69.47 -30.72 33.32
C PHE A 20 70.54 -31.64 32.70
N MET A 21 71.12 -32.58 33.45
CA MET A 21 72.06 -33.59 32.96
C MET A 21 71.43 -34.98 32.80
N LEU A 22 70.11 -35.05 32.86
CA LEU A 22 69.32 -36.26 32.72
C LEU A 22 68.79 -36.35 31.28
N LEU A 23 69.09 -37.45 30.59
CA LEU A 23 68.61 -37.75 29.25
C LEU A 23 67.86 -39.09 29.30
N ASP A 24 66.55 -39.09 29.00
CA ASP A 24 65.64 -40.24 29.23
C ASP A 24 65.85 -40.92 30.59
N SER A 25 65.91 -40.12 31.65
CA SER A 25 66.08 -40.58 33.03
C SER A 25 67.47 -41.11 33.42
N ALA A 26 68.46 -41.12 32.52
CA ALA A 26 69.86 -41.47 32.84
C ALA A 26 70.80 -40.24 32.83
N PRO A 27 71.83 -40.18 33.69
CA PRO A 27 72.86 -39.15 33.62
C PRO A 27 73.64 -39.26 32.30
N ILE A 28 73.83 -38.14 31.59
CA ILE A 28 74.61 -38.08 30.33
C ILE A 28 76.03 -38.65 30.48
N GLN A 29 76.57 -38.67 31.70
CA GLN A 29 77.88 -39.22 32.04
C GLN A 29 77.96 -40.76 32.01
N ASP A 30 76.82 -41.44 32.12
CA ASP A 30 76.73 -42.91 32.19
C ASP A 30 76.39 -43.55 30.83
N MET A 31 76.16 -42.74 29.78
CA MET A 31 75.85 -43.25 28.44
C MET A 31 77.12 -43.67 27.69
N THR A 32 77.04 -44.81 27.01
CA THR A 32 78.11 -45.26 26.12
C THR A 32 78.22 -44.38 24.88
N LYS A 33 79.41 -44.35 24.27
CA LYS A 33 79.68 -43.56 23.06
C LYS A 33 78.64 -43.81 21.95
N ASP A 34 78.23 -45.06 21.76
CA ASP A 34 77.23 -45.43 20.74
C ASP A 34 75.83 -44.93 21.08
N GLN A 35 75.42 -44.96 22.36
CA GLN A 35 74.14 -44.39 22.81
C GLN A 35 74.08 -42.86 22.62
N LEU A 36 75.21 -42.17 22.83
CA LEU A 36 75.32 -40.74 22.56
C LEU A 36 75.28 -40.42 21.05
N TRP A 37 75.84 -41.29 20.20
CA TRP A 37 75.76 -41.16 18.75
C TRP A 37 74.35 -41.39 18.21
N ASP A 38 73.66 -42.44 18.65
CA ASP A 38 72.27 -42.71 18.27
C ASP A 38 71.34 -41.55 18.67
N PHE A 39 71.60 -40.94 19.84
CA PHE A 39 70.87 -39.76 20.28
C PHE A 39 71.17 -38.53 19.42
N ALA A 40 72.43 -38.30 19.07
CA ALA A 40 72.82 -37.22 18.17
C ALA A 40 72.17 -37.36 16.78
N LEU A 41 72.07 -38.59 16.28
CA LEU A 41 71.36 -38.92 15.04
C LEU A 41 69.86 -38.62 15.13
N ARG A 42 69.17 -39.06 16.21
CA ARG A 42 67.74 -38.74 16.40
C ARG A 42 67.47 -37.24 16.46
N ILE A 43 68.30 -36.48 17.19
CA ILE A 43 68.17 -35.02 17.23
C ILE A 43 68.41 -34.38 15.86
N GLN A 44 69.35 -34.91 15.06
CA GLN A 44 69.55 -34.43 13.69
C GLN A 44 68.33 -34.71 12.80
N GLU A 45 67.76 -35.91 12.88
CA GLU A 45 66.55 -36.28 12.15
C GLU A 45 65.36 -35.40 12.56
N GLU A 46 65.14 -35.17 13.87
CA GLU A 46 64.12 -34.27 14.40
C GLU A 46 64.35 -32.81 13.95
N LEU A 47 65.60 -32.36 13.86
CA LEU A 47 65.92 -31.04 13.32
C LEU A 47 65.59 -30.92 11.83
N GLU A 48 65.84 -31.98 11.06
CA GLU A 48 65.52 -32.01 9.64
C GLU A 48 64.02 -32.06 9.37
N THR A 49 63.25 -32.81 10.15
CA THR A 49 61.78 -32.82 10.05
C THR A 49 61.20 -31.46 10.42
N VAL A 50 61.66 -30.84 11.51
CA VAL A 50 61.25 -29.48 11.89
C VAL A 50 61.62 -28.45 10.82
N ARG A 51 62.77 -28.58 10.14
CA ARG A 51 63.10 -27.71 8.98
C ARG A 51 62.14 -27.90 7.82
N LYS A 52 61.77 -29.15 7.50
CA LYS A 52 60.81 -29.46 6.43
C LYS A 52 59.43 -28.88 6.76
N GLU A 53 58.96 -29.06 7.98
CA GLU A 53 57.70 -28.46 8.47
C GLU A 53 57.77 -26.93 8.44
N LYS A 54 58.87 -26.33 8.91
CA LYS A 54 59.10 -24.88 8.82
C LYS A 54 59.01 -24.35 7.38
N GLY A 55 59.49 -25.13 6.41
CA GLY A 55 59.38 -24.82 4.99
C GLY A 55 57.93 -24.76 4.49
N LEU A 56 57.04 -25.58 5.06
CA LEU A 56 55.62 -25.67 4.67
C LEU A 56 54.75 -24.54 5.23
N PHE A 57 55.15 -23.87 6.32
CA PHE A 57 54.36 -22.79 6.92
C PHE A 57 54.15 -21.58 5.99
N LYS A 58 55.15 -21.23 5.16
CA LYS A 58 55.01 -20.13 4.20
C LYS A 58 53.89 -20.38 3.18
N PRO A 59 53.88 -21.49 2.41
CA PRO A 59 52.79 -21.77 1.49
C PRO A 59 51.45 -21.98 2.19
N GLU A 60 51.42 -22.51 3.42
CA GLU A 60 50.17 -22.60 4.20
C GLU A 60 49.60 -21.24 4.59
N ARG A 61 50.47 -20.31 5.03
CA ARG A 61 50.11 -18.92 5.30
C ARG A 61 49.61 -18.24 4.03
N ASP A 62 50.31 -18.40 2.91
CA ASP A 62 49.95 -17.75 1.65
C ASP A 62 48.62 -18.29 1.11
N LYS A 63 48.35 -19.59 1.26
CA LYS A 63 47.02 -20.17 0.97
C LYS A 63 45.94 -19.56 1.87
N THR A 64 46.19 -19.48 3.17
CA THR A 64 45.24 -18.90 4.14
C THR A 64 44.97 -17.43 3.82
N GLN A 65 46.01 -16.66 3.46
CA GLN A 65 45.91 -15.27 3.07
C GLN A 65 45.13 -15.10 1.76
N THR A 66 45.35 -15.99 0.78
CA THR A 66 44.61 -15.97 -0.48
C THR A 66 43.12 -16.24 -0.26
N VAL A 67 42.80 -17.24 0.57
CA VAL A 67 41.41 -17.53 0.95
C VAL A 67 40.79 -16.33 1.66
N TRP A 68 41.50 -15.72 2.62
CA TRP A 68 40.99 -14.53 3.33
C TRP A 68 40.78 -13.32 2.41
N ASN A 69 41.71 -13.07 1.48
CA ASN A 69 41.58 -11.99 0.50
C ASN A 69 40.38 -12.23 -0.43
N THR A 70 40.15 -13.48 -0.83
CA THR A 70 39.03 -13.86 -1.71
C THR A 70 37.72 -13.70 -0.98
N THR A 71 37.58 -14.28 0.22
CA THR A 71 36.35 -14.16 1.01
C THR A 71 36.03 -12.72 1.41
N LYS A 72 37.05 -11.88 1.63
CA LYS A 72 36.86 -10.45 1.85
C LYS A 72 36.27 -9.75 0.62
N LYS A 73 36.80 -10.03 -0.57
CA LYS A 73 36.25 -9.48 -1.83
C LYS A 73 34.83 -9.96 -2.07
N ASP A 74 34.57 -11.26 -1.90
CA ASP A 74 33.24 -11.84 -2.06
C ASP A 74 32.24 -11.16 -1.10
N LEU A 75 32.64 -10.92 0.16
CA LEU A 75 31.81 -10.20 1.12
C LEU A 75 31.49 -8.77 0.66
N GLU A 76 32.49 -8.03 0.19
CA GLU A 76 32.30 -6.67 -0.35
C GLU A 76 31.37 -6.68 -1.58
N GLU A 77 31.49 -7.68 -2.45
CA GLU A 77 30.61 -7.87 -3.62
C GLU A 77 29.17 -8.19 -3.19
N TYR A 78 28.97 -9.10 -2.24
CA TYR A 78 27.63 -9.41 -1.70
C TYR A 78 27.01 -8.20 -0.98
N GLU A 79 27.79 -7.40 -0.26
CA GLU A 79 27.31 -6.17 0.35
C GLU A 79 26.83 -5.15 -0.69
N VAL A 80 27.57 -4.98 -1.79
CA VAL A 80 27.16 -4.11 -2.89
C VAL A 80 25.92 -4.64 -3.59
N GLN A 81 25.84 -5.95 -3.85
CA GLN A 81 24.64 -6.58 -4.42
C GLN A 81 23.42 -6.40 -3.52
N LEU A 82 23.57 -6.57 -2.20
CA LEU A 82 22.48 -6.33 -1.24
C LEU A 82 22.03 -4.86 -1.27
N ARG A 83 22.96 -3.91 -1.34
CA ARG A 83 22.62 -2.49 -1.49
C ARG A 83 21.87 -2.22 -2.79
N ASN A 84 22.34 -2.75 -3.92
CA ASN A 84 21.68 -2.59 -5.22
C ASN A 84 20.27 -3.18 -5.21
N THR A 85 20.10 -4.42 -4.76
CA THR A 85 18.78 -5.05 -4.66
C THR A 85 17.83 -4.31 -3.71
N THR A 86 18.36 -3.65 -2.68
CA THR A 86 17.57 -2.81 -1.75
C THR A 86 17.11 -1.52 -2.43
N VAL A 87 17.99 -0.89 -3.21
CA VAL A 87 17.65 0.29 -4.01
C VAL A 87 16.63 -0.06 -5.09
N GLU A 88 16.83 -1.15 -5.84
CA GLU A 88 15.87 -1.63 -6.85
C GLU A 88 14.49 -1.90 -6.26
N ARG A 89 14.42 -2.55 -5.08
CA ARG A 89 13.15 -2.76 -4.35
C ARG A 89 12.50 -1.42 -3.98
N SER A 90 13.27 -0.48 -3.45
CA SER A 90 12.76 0.85 -3.10
C SER A 90 12.26 1.61 -4.33
N GLU A 91 12.93 1.52 -5.47
CA GLU A 91 12.50 2.15 -6.73
C GLU A 91 11.19 1.55 -7.23
N VAL A 92 11.05 0.22 -7.17
CA VAL A 92 9.80 -0.46 -7.55
C VAL A 92 8.65 -0.05 -6.63
N ASP A 93 8.89 0.02 -5.31
CA ASP A 93 7.89 0.50 -4.35
C ASP A 93 7.48 1.96 -4.63
N GLU A 94 8.42 2.82 -5.03
CA GLU A 94 8.12 4.20 -5.37
C GLU A 94 7.32 4.30 -6.67
N ARG A 95 7.66 3.53 -7.70
CA ARG A 95 6.87 3.42 -8.94
C ARG A 95 5.44 2.96 -8.65
N HIS A 96 5.27 1.95 -7.80
CA HIS A 96 3.93 1.49 -7.41
C HIS A 96 3.15 2.57 -6.64
N ARG A 97 3.80 3.35 -5.75
CA ARG A 97 3.16 4.49 -5.09
C ARG A 97 2.70 5.52 -6.10
N GLU A 98 3.55 5.91 -7.04
CA GLU A 98 3.23 6.86 -8.10
C GLU A 98 2.04 6.36 -8.94
N GLU A 99 2.08 5.12 -9.41
CA GLU A 99 0.97 4.49 -10.15
C GLU A 99 -0.34 4.52 -9.37
N MET A 100 -0.32 4.16 -8.08
CA MET A 100 -1.50 4.23 -7.23
C MET A 100 -2.08 5.65 -7.15
N THR A 101 -1.24 6.68 -7.03
CA THR A 101 -1.72 8.07 -7.01
C THR A 101 -2.33 8.48 -8.35
N VAL A 102 -1.75 8.06 -9.47
CA VAL A 102 -2.30 8.31 -10.82
C VAL A 102 -3.65 7.62 -10.98
N TYR A 103 -3.78 6.34 -10.57
CA TYR A 103 -5.06 5.63 -10.62
C TYR A 103 -6.12 6.29 -9.73
N GLN A 104 -5.74 6.75 -8.53
CA GLN A 104 -6.64 7.49 -7.65
C GLN A 104 -7.12 8.79 -8.30
N GLN A 105 -6.24 9.55 -8.96
CA GLN A 105 -6.60 10.77 -9.67
C GLN A 105 -7.51 10.48 -10.87
N LYS A 106 -7.22 9.45 -11.66
CA LYS A 106 -8.08 8.99 -12.77
C LYS A 106 -9.47 8.63 -12.29
N MET A 107 -9.57 7.90 -11.17
CA MET A 107 -10.87 7.57 -10.56
C MET A 107 -11.63 8.83 -10.14
N LYS A 108 -10.98 9.77 -9.46
CA LYS A 108 -11.58 11.06 -9.09
C LYS A 108 -12.08 11.84 -10.31
N HIS A 109 -11.29 11.86 -11.39
CA HIS A 109 -11.65 12.53 -12.62
C HIS A 109 -12.89 11.91 -13.25
N VAL A 110 -12.92 10.59 -13.47
CA VAL A 110 -14.08 9.89 -14.04
C VAL A 110 -15.34 10.12 -13.19
N LEU A 111 -15.24 10.08 -11.86
CA LEU A 111 -16.36 10.37 -10.97
C LEU A 111 -16.86 11.82 -11.11
N SER A 112 -15.94 12.78 -11.22
CA SER A 112 -16.29 14.19 -11.43
C SER A 112 -16.93 14.44 -12.80
N GLU A 113 -16.43 13.79 -13.85
CA GLU A 113 -17.00 13.89 -15.20
C GLU A 113 -18.42 13.32 -15.24
N GLN A 114 -18.63 12.13 -14.65
CA GLN A 114 -19.96 11.54 -14.54
C GLN A 114 -20.93 12.44 -13.75
N HIS A 115 -20.46 13.03 -12.65
CA HIS A 115 -21.27 13.95 -11.86
C HIS A 115 -21.66 15.21 -12.63
N ASN A 116 -20.72 15.79 -13.38
CA ASN A 116 -20.94 16.97 -14.20
C ASN A 116 -21.92 16.67 -15.34
N ALA A 117 -21.71 15.58 -16.08
CA ALA A 117 -22.60 15.17 -17.17
C ALA A 117 -24.05 14.93 -16.69
N VAL A 118 -24.21 14.26 -15.54
CA VAL A 118 -25.54 14.07 -14.92
C VAL A 118 -26.17 15.41 -14.50
N SER A 119 -25.36 16.34 -14.01
CA SER A 119 -25.84 17.66 -13.59
C SER A 119 -26.28 18.51 -14.79
N GLU A 120 -25.50 18.50 -15.88
CA GLU A 120 -25.83 19.18 -17.14
C GLU A 120 -27.14 18.65 -17.75
N VAL A 121 -27.27 17.32 -17.88
CA VAL A 121 -28.51 16.70 -18.41
C VAL A 121 -29.72 17.05 -17.54
N LYS A 122 -29.55 17.13 -16.21
CA LYS A 122 -30.63 17.55 -15.31
C LYS A 122 -31.00 19.03 -15.51
N THR A 123 -30.02 19.92 -15.63
CA THR A 123 -30.29 21.33 -15.89
C THR A 123 -30.97 21.53 -17.23
N ASP A 124 -30.53 20.83 -18.28
CA ASP A 124 -31.12 20.88 -19.62
C ASP A 124 -32.55 20.34 -19.62
N ALA A 125 -32.81 19.24 -18.90
CA ALA A 125 -34.16 18.72 -18.76
C ALA A 125 -35.10 19.70 -18.03
N VAL A 126 -34.59 20.42 -17.02
CA VAL A 126 -35.37 21.43 -16.28
C VAL A 126 -35.63 22.67 -17.14
N THR A 127 -34.63 23.18 -17.86
CA THR A 127 -34.79 24.34 -18.75
C THR A 127 -35.72 24.00 -19.90
N PHE A 128 -35.57 22.83 -20.53
CA PHE A 128 -36.47 22.33 -21.57
C PHE A 128 -37.91 22.20 -21.06
N ARG A 129 -38.11 21.61 -19.87
CA ARG A 129 -39.45 21.49 -19.26
C ARG A 129 -40.06 22.85 -18.97
N SER A 130 -39.29 23.80 -18.45
CA SER A 130 -39.77 25.17 -18.20
C SER A 130 -40.15 25.89 -19.50
N LEU A 131 -39.34 25.72 -20.56
CA LEU A 131 -39.63 26.30 -21.87
C LEU A 131 -40.91 25.70 -22.47
N GLN A 132 -41.05 24.37 -22.47
CA GLN A 132 -42.27 23.69 -22.90
C GLN A 132 -43.49 24.13 -22.09
N GLN A 133 -43.36 24.28 -20.77
CA GLN A 133 -44.45 24.76 -19.93
C GLN A 133 -44.87 26.18 -20.34
N LYS A 134 -43.93 27.09 -20.56
CA LYS A 134 -44.22 28.46 -21.05
C LYS A 134 -44.96 28.43 -22.39
N GLN A 135 -44.45 27.67 -23.36
CA GLN A 135 -45.09 27.52 -24.66
C GLN A 135 -46.52 26.96 -24.55
N ASN A 136 -46.73 25.93 -23.73
CA ASN A 136 -48.06 25.37 -23.49
C ASN A 136 -49.00 26.40 -22.84
N THR A 137 -48.51 27.16 -21.86
CA THR A 137 -49.33 28.21 -21.22
C THR A 137 -49.69 29.33 -22.21
N GLU A 138 -48.79 29.71 -23.11
CA GLU A 138 -49.06 30.71 -24.15
C GLU A 138 -50.13 30.21 -25.14
N LEU A 139 -49.99 28.97 -25.62
CA LEU A 139 -50.98 28.33 -26.50
C LEU A 139 -52.35 28.20 -25.83
N GLU A 140 -52.40 27.83 -24.55
CA GLU A 140 -53.65 27.80 -23.79
C GLU A 140 -54.31 29.18 -23.70
N LEU A 141 -53.52 30.23 -23.45
CA LEU A 141 -54.04 31.60 -23.37
C LEU A 141 -54.60 32.04 -24.73
N ASP A 142 -53.92 31.71 -25.83
CA ASP A 142 -54.39 32.02 -27.19
C ASP A 142 -55.66 31.27 -27.56
N LEU A 143 -55.76 29.99 -27.25
CA LEU A 143 -57.00 29.22 -27.45
C LEU A 143 -58.15 29.81 -26.62
N ARG A 144 -57.90 30.21 -25.38
CA ARG A 144 -58.91 30.88 -24.54
C ARG A 144 -59.33 32.23 -25.13
N ARG A 145 -58.42 33.00 -25.74
CA ARG A 145 -58.75 34.24 -26.45
C ARG A 145 -59.63 33.96 -27.67
N GLN A 146 -59.22 33.01 -28.51
CA GLN A 146 -59.99 32.61 -29.70
C GLN A 146 -61.40 32.13 -29.35
N LEU A 147 -61.54 31.31 -28.31
CA LEU A 147 -62.84 30.84 -27.83
C LEU A 147 -63.76 32.01 -27.42
N ARG A 148 -63.23 32.99 -26.68
CA ARG A 148 -64.01 34.19 -26.30
C ARG A 148 -64.44 35.00 -27.51
N ASN A 149 -63.55 35.19 -28.49
CA ASN A 149 -63.89 35.91 -29.72
C ASN A 149 -65.02 35.19 -30.48
N LEU A 150 -64.91 33.88 -30.69
CA LEU A 150 -65.95 33.09 -31.33
C LEU A 150 -67.29 33.13 -30.57
N GLN A 151 -67.25 33.16 -29.24
CA GLN A 151 -68.46 33.33 -28.43
C GLN A 151 -69.11 34.70 -28.64
N MET A 152 -68.31 35.76 -28.75
CA MET A 152 -68.82 37.11 -29.04
C MET A 152 -69.40 37.20 -30.45
N ASP A 153 -68.70 36.68 -31.46
CA ASP A 153 -69.19 36.60 -32.84
C ASP A 153 -70.51 35.83 -32.94
N ASN A 154 -70.63 34.71 -32.19
CA ASN A 154 -71.87 33.94 -32.16
C ASN A 154 -73.01 34.73 -31.52
N LYS A 155 -72.75 35.45 -30.42
CA LYS A 155 -73.74 36.34 -29.79
C LYS A 155 -74.19 37.45 -30.74
N GLU A 156 -73.24 38.08 -31.43
CA GLU A 156 -73.53 39.12 -32.43
C GLU A 156 -74.39 38.58 -33.57
N LYS A 157 -74.03 37.42 -34.13
CA LYS A 157 -74.84 36.73 -35.16
C LYS A 157 -76.26 36.43 -34.67
N ARG A 158 -76.44 35.95 -33.43
CA ARG A 158 -77.77 35.72 -32.85
C ARG A 158 -78.59 37.01 -32.73
N LEU A 159 -77.95 38.12 -32.34
CA LEU A 159 -78.61 39.43 -32.29
C LEU A 159 -79.00 39.91 -33.69
N GLN A 160 -78.12 39.73 -34.68
CA GLN A 160 -78.38 40.05 -36.08
C GLN A 160 -79.54 39.21 -36.64
N GLU A 161 -79.57 37.92 -36.38
CA GLU A 161 -80.68 37.02 -36.73
C GLU A 161 -81.99 37.48 -36.09
N HIS A 162 -81.98 37.81 -34.80
CA HIS A 162 -83.15 38.30 -34.09
C HIS A 162 -83.67 39.62 -34.66
N SER A 163 -82.78 40.57 -35.00
CA SER A 163 -83.14 41.82 -35.67
C SER A 163 -83.76 41.56 -37.05
N SER A 164 -83.20 40.62 -37.82
CA SER A 164 -83.72 40.21 -39.13
C SER A 164 -85.12 39.59 -39.01
N ILE A 165 -85.34 38.73 -38.01
CA ILE A 165 -86.65 38.13 -37.73
C ILE A 165 -87.68 39.22 -37.36
N LYS A 166 -87.32 40.18 -36.51
CA LYS A 166 -88.19 41.30 -36.15
C LYS A 166 -88.60 42.11 -37.39
N MET A 167 -87.65 42.45 -38.25
CA MET A 167 -87.92 43.15 -39.51
C MET A 167 -88.86 42.35 -40.42
N LEU A 168 -88.61 41.05 -40.59
CA LEU A 168 -89.49 40.18 -41.39
C LEU A 168 -90.91 40.09 -40.82
N LYS A 169 -91.07 40.04 -39.50
CA LYS A 169 -92.39 40.07 -38.84
C LYS A 169 -93.12 41.41 -39.08
N LEU A 170 -92.40 42.53 -39.06
CA LEU A 170 -92.97 43.85 -39.34
C LEU A 170 -93.44 43.96 -40.80
N VAL A 171 -92.64 43.51 -41.76
CA VAL A 171 -93.01 43.45 -43.18
C VAL A 171 -94.25 42.57 -43.38
N ARG A 172 -94.30 41.39 -42.75
CA ARG A 172 -95.48 40.51 -42.79
C ARG A 172 -96.73 41.21 -42.24
N ARG A 173 -96.63 41.88 -41.09
CA ARG A 173 -97.75 42.65 -40.50
C ARG A 173 -98.24 43.76 -41.41
N ARG A 174 -97.32 44.48 -42.07
CA ARG A 174 -97.65 45.54 -43.04
C ARG A 174 -98.33 44.98 -44.29
N SER A 175 -97.97 43.78 -44.72
CA SER A 175 -98.58 43.10 -45.88
C SER A 175 -99.93 42.45 -45.53
N SER A 176 -100.20 42.15 -44.24
CA SER A 176 -101.44 41.51 -43.79
C SER A 176 -102.49 42.44 -43.18
N ALA A 177 -102.29 43.77 -43.25
CA ALA A 177 -103.23 44.75 -42.70
C ALA A 177 -104.42 44.94 -43.66
N PRO A 178 -105.69 44.94 -43.19
CA PRO A 178 -106.84 45.09 -44.08
C PRO A 178 -106.92 46.52 -44.64
N LEU A 179 -106.99 46.63 -45.97
CA LEU A 179 -107.22 47.88 -46.69
C LEU A 179 -108.65 48.35 -46.39
N TRP A 180 -108.81 49.46 -45.66
CA TRP A 180 -110.06 50.20 -45.58
C TRP A 180 -109.86 51.57 -46.23
N LEU A 181 -110.55 51.81 -47.35
CA LEU A 181 -110.65 53.10 -48.03
C LEU A 181 -112.11 53.30 -48.48
N PRO A 182 -112.74 54.45 -48.16
CA PRO A 182 -113.95 54.91 -48.83
C PRO A 182 -113.67 55.71 -50.12
N SER A 183 -114.04 55.09 -51.25
CA SER A 183 -114.62 55.59 -52.51
C SER A 183 -114.47 57.08 -52.93
N HIS A 184 -113.90 57.35 -54.12
CA HIS A 184 -114.67 57.53 -55.37
C HIS A 184 -113.81 57.85 -56.61
N ALA A 185 -114.23 57.25 -57.73
CA ALA A 185 -114.23 57.77 -59.12
C ALA A 185 -113.16 57.31 -60.14
N CYS A 186 -113.71 56.67 -61.18
CA CYS A 186 -113.34 56.67 -62.60
C CYS A 186 -112.31 55.67 -63.15
N SER A 187 -112.90 54.66 -63.78
CA SER A 187 -112.66 54.26 -65.19
C SER A 187 -111.39 53.48 -65.55
N SER A 188 -111.66 52.48 -66.40
CA SER A 188 -110.78 51.73 -67.31
C SER A 188 -110.03 50.49 -66.78
N SER A 189 -110.48 49.36 -67.35
CA SER A 189 -109.77 48.11 -67.70
C SER A 189 -109.17 47.22 -66.59
N PRO A 190 -109.41 45.90 -66.61
CA PRO A 190 -108.86 44.99 -65.61
C PRO A 190 -107.40 44.63 -65.93
N GLU A 191 -106.47 45.27 -65.22
CA GLU A 191 -105.08 44.82 -65.06
C GLU A 191 -105.01 43.78 -63.92
N PRO A 192 -104.11 42.77 -63.99
CA PRO A 192 -104.18 41.55 -63.18
C PRO A 192 -103.85 41.79 -61.70
N PRO A 193 -104.34 40.93 -60.77
CA PRO A 193 -104.39 41.24 -59.34
C PRO A 193 -103.01 41.19 -58.66
N GLU A 194 -102.66 42.25 -57.92
CA GLU A 194 -101.45 42.42 -57.10
C GLU A 194 -101.17 41.28 -56.10
N GLY A 195 -102.17 40.44 -55.79
CA GLY A 195 -101.99 39.23 -54.98
C GLY A 195 -101.11 38.17 -55.62
N ALA A 196 -100.97 38.13 -56.95
CA ALA A 196 -100.12 37.16 -57.64
C ALA A 196 -98.63 37.40 -57.39
N ASP A 197 -98.19 38.65 -57.26
CA ASP A 197 -96.78 38.98 -57.02
C ASP A 197 -96.37 38.81 -55.56
N GLU A 198 -97.28 39.03 -54.62
CA GLU A 198 -97.05 38.69 -53.21
C GLU A 198 -97.02 37.17 -52.99
N LEU A 199 -97.90 36.42 -53.67
CA LEU A 199 -97.88 34.96 -53.64
C LEU A 199 -96.54 34.43 -54.19
N LYS A 200 -96.02 34.99 -55.29
CA LYS A 200 -94.70 34.67 -55.84
C LYS A 200 -93.57 35.02 -54.87
N LYS A 201 -93.63 36.15 -54.17
CA LYS A 201 -92.63 36.53 -53.15
C LYS A 201 -92.63 35.55 -51.97
N LEU A 202 -93.81 35.15 -51.48
CA LEU A 202 -93.96 34.17 -50.41
C LEU A 202 -93.53 32.76 -50.85
N GLN A 203 -93.84 32.35 -52.08
CA GLN A 203 -93.32 31.11 -52.67
C GLN A 203 -91.80 31.14 -52.77
N ASN A 204 -91.21 32.24 -53.23
CA ASN A 204 -89.75 32.40 -53.28
C ASN A 204 -89.11 32.39 -51.89
N GLN A 205 -89.76 32.94 -50.87
CA GLN A 205 -89.27 32.85 -49.49
C GLN A 205 -89.38 31.42 -48.95
N LYS A 206 -90.50 30.73 -49.18
CA LYS A 206 -90.68 29.31 -48.82
C LYS A 206 -89.59 28.45 -49.45
N LEU A 207 -89.32 28.65 -50.74
CA LEU A 207 -88.30 27.92 -51.49
C LEU A 207 -86.87 28.23 -50.98
N ARG A 208 -86.60 29.47 -50.54
CA ARG A 208 -85.33 29.83 -49.88
C ARG A 208 -85.18 29.15 -48.51
N TRP A 209 -86.25 29.05 -47.73
CA TRP A 209 -86.21 28.33 -46.44
C TRP A 209 -86.07 26.83 -46.63
N GLU A 210 -86.76 26.24 -47.60
CA GLU A 210 -86.59 24.83 -47.99
C GLU A 210 -85.13 24.56 -48.41
N LYS A 211 -84.51 25.45 -49.19
CA LYS A 211 -83.08 25.36 -49.54
C LYS A 211 -82.16 25.45 -48.30
N LYS A 212 -82.44 26.35 -47.36
CA LYS A 212 -81.65 26.46 -46.11
C LYS A 212 -81.80 25.24 -45.21
N ILE A 213 -83.01 24.70 -45.08
CA ILE A 213 -83.28 23.48 -44.31
C ILE A 213 -82.58 22.30 -44.96
N SER A 214 -82.64 22.18 -46.30
CA SER A 214 -81.94 21.13 -47.04
C SER A 214 -80.41 21.25 -46.89
N ALA A 215 -79.84 22.46 -46.97
CA ALA A 215 -78.42 22.69 -46.73
C ALA A 215 -78.00 22.31 -45.30
N ALA A 216 -78.78 22.72 -44.29
CA ALA A 216 -78.53 22.34 -42.90
C ALA A 216 -78.66 20.83 -42.67
N GLN A 217 -79.61 20.16 -43.35
CA GLN A 217 -79.75 18.70 -43.30
C GLN A 217 -78.55 17.99 -43.94
N GLN A 218 -78.05 18.49 -45.07
CA GLN A 218 -76.84 17.96 -45.70
C GLN A 218 -75.60 18.18 -44.82
N GLU A 219 -75.47 19.34 -44.17
CA GLU A 219 -74.38 19.62 -43.24
C GLU A 219 -74.47 18.72 -41.99
N ASN A 220 -75.67 18.49 -41.46
CA ASN A 220 -75.88 17.56 -40.36
C ASN A 220 -75.53 16.12 -40.75
N GLN A 221 -75.85 15.70 -41.98
CA GLN A 221 -75.42 14.42 -42.53
C GLN A 221 -73.88 14.35 -42.66
N ARG A 222 -73.24 15.40 -43.17
CA ARG A 222 -71.77 15.49 -43.24
C ARG A 222 -71.11 15.42 -41.86
N LEU A 223 -71.67 16.11 -40.87
CA LEU A 223 -71.17 16.05 -39.50
C LEU A 223 -71.34 14.66 -38.89
N LYS A 224 -72.47 13.99 -39.17
CA LYS A 224 -72.67 12.58 -38.77
C LYS A 224 -71.65 11.65 -39.40
N THR A 225 -71.35 11.79 -40.70
CA THR A 225 -70.31 10.98 -41.35
C THR A 225 -68.92 11.27 -40.76
N THR A 226 -68.56 12.53 -40.54
CA THR A 226 -67.26 12.88 -39.93
C THR A 226 -67.15 12.39 -38.48
N LEU A 227 -68.25 12.42 -37.71
CA LEU A 227 -68.28 11.88 -36.35
C LEU A 227 -68.04 10.37 -36.37
N GLN A 228 -68.68 9.66 -37.30
CA GLN A 228 -68.54 8.22 -37.46
C GLN A 228 -67.11 7.83 -37.90
N GLU A 229 -66.51 8.60 -38.80
CA GLU A 229 -65.09 8.43 -39.19
C GLU A 229 -64.14 8.68 -38.02
N VAL A 230 -64.37 9.72 -37.21
CA VAL A 230 -63.57 9.98 -36.00
C VAL A 230 -63.76 8.83 -35.01
N GLN A 231 -64.99 8.34 -34.81
CA GLN A 231 -65.28 7.18 -33.96
C GLN A 231 -64.59 5.91 -34.45
N GLN A 232 -64.50 5.69 -35.77
CA GLN A 232 -63.74 4.57 -36.35
C GLN A 232 -62.22 4.73 -36.21
N LYS A 233 -61.72 5.97 -36.21
CA LYS A 233 -60.28 6.27 -36.02
C LYS A 233 -59.84 6.28 -34.55
N LEU A 234 -60.77 6.46 -33.60
CA LEU A 234 -60.49 6.39 -32.16
C LEU A 234 -59.77 5.10 -31.72
N PRO A 235 -60.18 3.88 -32.13
CA PRO A 235 -59.45 2.66 -31.76
C PRO A 235 -58.05 2.59 -32.36
N GLU A 236 -57.83 3.13 -33.57
CA GLU A 236 -56.50 3.16 -34.18
C GLU A 236 -55.57 4.17 -33.50
N LEU A 237 -56.09 5.33 -33.09
CA LEU A 237 -55.35 6.29 -32.27
C LEU A 237 -55.07 5.74 -30.86
N HIS A 238 -56.00 5.00 -30.26
CA HIS A 238 -55.77 4.28 -29.00
C HIS A 238 -54.68 3.21 -29.16
N ARG A 239 -54.68 2.45 -30.26
CA ARG A 239 -53.61 1.48 -30.58
C ARG A 239 -52.25 2.17 -30.72
N ARG A 240 -52.16 3.28 -31.45
CA ARG A 240 -50.91 4.05 -31.61
C ARG A 240 -50.43 4.64 -30.28
N LEU A 241 -51.34 5.11 -29.44
CA LEU A 241 -51.00 5.58 -28.09
C LEU A 241 -50.47 4.43 -27.21
N GLN A 242 -51.06 3.23 -27.36
CA GLN A 242 -50.64 2.03 -26.63
C GLN A 242 -49.30 1.47 -27.14
N GLU A 243 -48.99 1.61 -28.43
CA GLU A 243 -47.68 1.29 -29.02
C GLU A 243 -46.59 2.30 -28.60
N HIS A 244 -46.96 3.55 -28.31
CA HIS A 244 -46.05 4.59 -27.83
C HIS A 244 -45.96 4.71 -26.31
N GLN A 245 -46.85 4.07 -25.55
CA GLN A 245 -46.60 3.83 -24.13
C GLN A 245 -45.62 2.66 -24.04
N PRO A 246 -44.38 2.86 -23.57
CA PRO A 246 -43.50 1.72 -23.29
C PRO A 246 -44.20 0.83 -22.28
N ASP A 247 -44.37 -0.45 -22.62
CA ASP A 247 -45.04 -1.47 -21.83
C ASP A 247 -44.79 -1.33 -20.33
N GLY A 248 -45.74 -0.68 -19.63
CA GLY A 248 -45.83 -0.70 -18.17
C GLY A 248 -46.05 -2.11 -17.61
N GLY A 249 -46.35 -3.08 -18.49
CA GLY A 249 -46.44 -4.51 -18.19
C GLY A 249 -45.09 -5.18 -17.88
N THR A 250 -43.97 -4.63 -18.33
CA THR A 250 -42.63 -5.18 -17.99
C THR A 250 -42.21 -4.86 -16.55
N ARG A 251 -42.93 -3.96 -15.86
CA ARG A 251 -42.59 -3.52 -14.50
C ARG A 251 -43.48 -4.12 -13.41
N ALA A 252 -44.63 -4.71 -13.74
CA ALA A 252 -45.57 -5.28 -12.77
C ALA A 252 -45.66 -6.82 -12.79
N ALA A 253 -45.27 -7.49 -13.88
CA ALA A 253 -45.23 -8.96 -13.94
C ALA A 253 -43.97 -9.59 -13.29
N ALA A 254 -42.99 -8.78 -12.86
CA ALA A 254 -41.77 -9.25 -12.19
C ALA A 254 -41.91 -9.39 -10.64
N ALA A 255 -43.11 -9.19 -10.08
CA ALA A 255 -43.33 -9.19 -8.64
C ALA A 255 -44.07 -10.44 -8.10
N GLY A 256 -44.27 -11.50 -8.91
CA GLY A 256 -44.90 -12.71 -8.37
C GLY A 256 -44.96 -13.90 -9.33
N LEU A 257 -43.89 -14.69 -9.39
CA LEU A 257 -43.89 -16.15 -9.54
C LEU A 257 -42.50 -16.69 -9.10
N PRO A 258 -42.44 -17.93 -8.58
CA PRO A 258 -41.32 -18.44 -7.79
C PRO A 258 -40.12 -18.85 -8.66
N GLU A 259 -38.93 -18.67 -8.09
CA GLU A 259 -37.65 -19.34 -8.40
C GLU A 259 -37.39 -19.83 -9.85
N GLY A 260 -36.69 -19.00 -10.63
CA GLY A 260 -36.06 -19.39 -11.89
C GLY A 260 -34.81 -18.55 -12.16
N LYS A 261 -33.64 -19.19 -12.09
CA LYS A 261 -32.27 -18.61 -12.16
C LYS A 261 -32.08 -17.58 -13.30
N PRO A 262 -31.57 -16.37 -13.02
CA PRO A 262 -30.95 -15.54 -14.04
C PRO A 262 -29.53 -16.05 -14.33
N LEU A 263 -29.26 -16.41 -15.58
CA LEU A 263 -27.89 -16.52 -16.12
C LEU A 263 -27.26 -15.12 -16.21
N ARG A 264 -26.93 -14.57 -15.05
CA ARG A 264 -25.86 -13.59 -14.92
C ARG A 264 -24.56 -14.40 -15.06
N PRO A 265 -23.59 -14.03 -15.91
CA PRO A 265 -22.25 -14.57 -15.71
C PRO A 265 -21.90 -14.31 -14.24
N PRO A 266 -21.39 -15.32 -13.51
CA PRO A 266 -21.11 -15.14 -12.09
C PRO A 266 -20.25 -13.89 -11.94
N PRO A 267 -20.52 -13.03 -10.93
CA PRO A 267 -19.53 -12.01 -10.61
C PRO A 267 -18.18 -12.72 -10.52
N PRO A 268 -17.10 -12.14 -11.10
CA PRO A 268 -15.78 -12.72 -10.91
C PRO A 268 -15.64 -13.00 -9.41
N PRO A 269 -15.11 -14.17 -9.03
CA PRO A 269 -14.98 -14.51 -7.63
C PRO A 269 -14.37 -13.30 -6.92
N PRO A 270 -14.94 -12.88 -5.77
CA PRO A 270 -14.34 -11.78 -5.02
C PRO A 270 -12.84 -12.09 -4.95
N PRO A 271 -11.97 -11.11 -5.26
CA PRO A 271 -10.54 -11.34 -5.11
C PRO A 271 -10.34 -11.97 -3.73
N PRO A 272 -9.48 -13.01 -3.62
CA PRO A 272 -9.25 -13.64 -2.33
C PRO A 272 -9.05 -12.52 -1.31
N PRO A 273 -9.64 -12.62 -0.10
CA PRO A 273 -9.50 -11.58 0.90
C PRO A 273 -8.02 -11.20 0.94
N PRO A 274 -7.68 -9.89 0.81
CA PRO A 274 -6.29 -9.46 0.74
C PRO A 274 -5.56 -10.19 1.86
N PRO A 275 -4.37 -10.77 1.58
CA PRO A 275 -3.69 -11.67 2.50
C PRO A 275 -3.73 -11.04 3.87
N ASP A 276 -4.40 -11.72 4.82
CA ASP A 276 -4.75 -11.14 6.11
C ASP A 276 -3.53 -10.37 6.62
N PRO A 277 -3.62 -9.03 6.76
CA PRO A 277 -2.47 -8.22 7.13
C PRO A 277 -1.87 -8.72 8.45
N SER A 278 -2.69 -9.32 9.30
CA SER A 278 -2.31 -9.99 10.54
C SER A 278 -1.45 -11.24 10.29
N ARG A 279 -1.75 -12.03 9.25
CA ARG A 279 -0.98 -13.20 8.82
C ARG A 279 0.35 -12.79 8.19
N CYS A 280 0.34 -11.78 7.30
CA CYS A 280 1.57 -11.24 6.71
C CYS A 280 2.48 -10.63 7.78
N SER A 281 1.91 -9.81 8.68
CA SER A 281 2.63 -9.24 9.82
C SER A 281 3.19 -10.31 10.75
N ARG A 282 2.44 -11.38 11.02
CA ARG A 282 2.92 -12.53 11.81
C ARG A 282 4.06 -13.27 11.13
N GLN A 283 4.00 -13.47 9.81
CA GLN A 283 5.09 -14.09 9.04
C GLN A 283 6.35 -13.23 9.07
N THR A 284 6.22 -11.93 8.80
CA THR A 284 7.35 -11.00 8.88
C THR A 284 7.94 -10.91 10.29
N GLN A 285 7.11 -10.97 11.34
CA GLN A 285 7.59 -11.05 12.73
C GLN A 285 8.34 -12.36 13.01
N GLN A 286 7.84 -13.50 12.52
CA GLN A 286 8.51 -14.79 12.65
C GLN A 286 9.85 -14.80 11.91
N GLU A 287 9.90 -14.29 10.68
CA GLU A 287 11.13 -14.17 9.90
C GLU A 287 12.14 -13.24 10.59
N ARG A 288 11.69 -12.10 11.12
CA ARG A 288 12.53 -11.20 11.93
C ARG A 288 13.07 -11.90 13.17
N ASP A 289 12.22 -12.58 13.93
CA ASP A 289 12.61 -13.24 15.17
C ASP A 289 13.56 -14.42 14.91
N GLU A 290 13.36 -15.13 13.80
CA GLU A 290 14.25 -16.19 13.35
C GLU A 290 15.60 -15.63 12.87
N LEU A 291 15.60 -14.53 12.12
CA LEU A 291 16.83 -13.82 11.72
C LEU A 291 17.59 -13.31 12.95
N LEU A 292 16.91 -12.75 13.95
CA LEU A 292 17.52 -12.31 15.20
C LEU A 292 18.11 -13.50 15.99
N ARG A 293 17.42 -14.64 16.04
CA ARG A 293 17.97 -15.87 16.65
C ARG A 293 19.22 -16.35 15.91
N ARG A 294 19.17 -16.45 14.59
CA ARG A 294 20.30 -16.89 13.75
C ARG A 294 21.50 -15.93 13.88
N GLN A 295 21.26 -14.63 13.89
CA GLN A 295 22.30 -13.62 14.10
C GLN A 295 22.93 -13.77 15.49
N THR A 296 22.11 -13.94 16.53
CA THR A 296 22.59 -14.14 17.91
C THR A 296 23.45 -15.40 18.01
N GLN A 297 22.99 -16.50 17.40
CA GLN A 297 23.73 -17.76 17.37
C GLN A 297 25.06 -17.64 16.61
N SER A 298 25.07 -17.01 15.44
CA SER A 298 26.30 -16.76 14.68
C SER A 298 27.29 -15.88 15.44
N ILE A 299 26.83 -14.88 16.20
CA ILE A 299 27.70 -14.05 17.04
C ILE A 299 28.31 -14.88 18.17
N LEU A 300 27.52 -15.70 18.85
CA LEU A 300 28.01 -16.58 19.91
C LEU A 300 29.04 -17.58 19.39
N ASP A 301 28.81 -18.17 18.21
CA ASP A 301 29.76 -19.10 17.58
C ASP A 301 31.10 -18.42 17.24
N VAL A 302 31.05 -17.21 16.68
CA VAL A 302 32.26 -16.42 16.38
C VAL A 302 32.99 -16.04 17.68
N GLN A 303 32.26 -15.65 18.73
CA GLN A 303 32.84 -15.36 20.04
C GLN A 303 33.51 -16.60 20.64
N GLN A 304 32.85 -17.75 20.64
CA GLN A 304 33.41 -19.02 21.13
C GLN A 304 34.68 -19.41 20.36
N ARG A 305 34.64 -19.36 19.01
CA ARG A 305 35.81 -19.68 18.17
C ARG A 305 36.98 -18.74 18.42
N SER A 306 36.71 -17.44 18.55
CA SER A 306 37.75 -16.45 18.87
C SER A 306 38.33 -16.65 20.28
N GLY A 307 37.49 -16.98 21.27
CA GLY A 307 37.91 -17.29 22.63
C GLY A 307 38.79 -18.54 22.71
N LEU A 308 38.41 -19.61 22.00
CA LEU A 308 39.23 -20.83 21.89
C LEU A 308 40.57 -20.55 21.21
N LYS A 309 40.58 -19.75 20.13
CA LYS A 309 41.82 -19.34 19.45
C LYS A 309 42.73 -18.53 20.38
N LYS A 310 42.17 -17.63 21.17
CA LYS A 310 42.92 -16.83 22.17
C LYS A 310 43.57 -17.72 23.23
N ILE A 311 42.82 -18.65 23.82
CA ILE A 311 43.35 -19.59 24.82
C ILE A 311 44.46 -20.47 24.23
N LEU A 312 44.27 -20.96 23.00
CA LEU A 312 45.27 -21.79 22.32
C LEU A 312 46.56 -21.01 22.04
N LEU A 313 46.46 -19.76 21.60
CA LEU A 313 47.63 -18.89 21.40
C LEU A 313 48.34 -18.58 22.73
N GLN A 314 47.60 -18.27 23.80
CA GLN A 314 48.17 -18.05 25.14
C GLN A 314 48.95 -19.28 25.63
N ARG A 315 48.38 -20.48 25.51
CA ARG A 315 49.07 -21.72 25.91
C ARG A 315 50.32 -21.99 25.08
N LYS A 316 50.28 -21.73 23.77
CA LYS A 316 51.47 -21.85 22.91
C LYS A 316 52.56 -20.87 23.32
N LEU A 317 52.18 -19.62 23.64
CA LEU A 317 53.12 -18.60 24.09
C LEU A 317 53.75 -19.00 25.43
N GLU A 318 52.96 -19.46 26.39
CA GLU A 318 53.46 -19.93 27.68
C GLU A 318 54.41 -21.13 27.57
N ALA A 319 54.07 -22.11 26.72
CA ALA A 319 54.95 -23.25 26.45
C ALA A 319 56.29 -22.81 25.82
N LEU A 320 56.25 -21.88 24.85
CA LEU A 320 57.45 -21.35 24.22
C LEU A 320 58.32 -20.56 25.21
N SER A 321 57.72 -19.71 26.05
CA SER A 321 58.45 -18.97 27.10
C SER A 321 59.14 -19.92 28.08
N GLN A 322 58.45 -20.96 28.55
CA GLN A 322 59.05 -21.97 29.43
C GLN A 322 60.21 -22.73 28.76
N THR A 323 60.10 -23.03 27.46
CA THR A 323 61.22 -23.65 26.74
C THR A 323 62.41 -22.71 26.58
N LEU A 324 62.16 -21.41 26.39
CA LEU A 324 63.20 -20.38 26.30
C LEU A 324 63.94 -20.20 27.62
N GLU A 325 63.21 -20.00 28.72
CA GLU A 325 63.78 -19.91 30.07
C GLU A 325 64.61 -21.16 30.41
N LYS A 326 64.08 -22.35 30.08
CA LYS A 326 64.83 -23.60 30.23
C LYS A 326 66.14 -23.52 29.47
N LYS A 327 66.12 -23.18 28.17
CA LYS A 327 67.29 -23.10 27.27
C LYS A 327 68.32 -22.06 27.73
N GLU A 328 67.89 -20.88 28.17
CA GLU A 328 68.76 -19.83 28.73
C GLU A 328 69.50 -20.30 30.00
N ALA A 329 68.82 -21.07 30.86
CA ALA A 329 69.46 -21.69 32.02
C ALA A 329 70.50 -22.76 31.62
N GLN A 330 70.24 -23.56 30.57
CA GLN A 330 71.18 -24.55 30.02
C GLN A 330 72.46 -23.87 29.52
N LEU A 331 72.29 -22.77 28.80
CA LEU A 331 73.38 -21.97 28.25
C LEU A 331 74.21 -21.33 29.35
N SER A 332 73.56 -20.72 30.34
CA SER A 332 74.22 -20.14 31.50
C SER A 332 75.08 -21.18 32.24
N ALA A 333 74.58 -22.42 32.36
CA ALA A 333 75.33 -23.54 32.94
C ALA A 333 76.49 -24.01 32.05
N ALA A 334 76.26 -24.17 30.74
CA ALA A 334 77.30 -24.61 29.79
C ALA A 334 78.44 -23.60 29.65
N LEU A 335 78.12 -22.30 29.63
CA LEU A 335 79.11 -21.21 29.57
C LEU A 335 79.95 -21.13 30.85
N SER A 336 79.38 -21.46 32.01
CA SER A 336 80.11 -21.58 33.28
C SER A 336 81.13 -22.74 33.27
N VAL A 337 80.79 -23.85 32.60
CA VAL A 337 81.66 -25.03 32.47
C VAL A 337 82.74 -24.85 31.38
N CYS A 338 82.43 -24.17 30.27
CA CYS A 338 83.34 -24.01 29.12
C CYS A 338 84.34 -22.85 29.25
N SER A 339 84.92 -22.61 30.44
CA SER A 339 85.85 -21.50 30.69
C SER A 339 87.21 -21.60 29.97
N VAL A 340 87.43 -22.54 29.04
CA VAL A 340 88.78 -22.88 28.52
C VAL A 340 89.14 -22.28 27.13
N GLU A 341 88.23 -21.81 26.27
CA GLU A 341 88.65 -21.20 24.98
C GLU A 341 87.81 -19.98 24.52
N PRO A 342 88.42 -18.80 24.24
CA PRO A 342 87.70 -17.55 23.93
C PRO A 342 86.99 -17.49 22.57
N THR A 343 87.55 -18.13 21.54
CA THR A 343 87.13 -17.97 20.14
C THR A 343 85.90 -18.80 19.81
N ALA A 344 85.85 -20.05 20.29
CA ALA A 344 84.67 -20.90 20.21
C ALA A 344 83.49 -20.30 21.00
N ARG A 345 83.78 -19.65 22.14
CA ARG A 345 82.79 -18.95 22.97
C ARG A 345 82.15 -17.77 22.25
N SER A 346 82.93 -16.93 21.56
CA SER A 346 82.41 -15.80 20.79
C SER A 346 81.49 -16.26 19.65
N ASN A 347 81.89 -17.29 18.92
CA ASN A 347 81.09 -17.81 17.80
C ASN A 347 79.78 -18.49 18.27
N ALA A 348 79.81 -19.20 19.39
CA ALA A 348 78.61 -19.76 19.99
C ALA A 348 77.69 -18.66 20.56
N ALA A 349 78.25 -17.63 21.20
CA ALA A 349 77.49 -16.50 21.72
C ALA A 349 76.78 -15.72 20.60
N ASN A 350 77.47 -15.47 19.48
CA ASN A 350 76.89 -14.75 18.33
C ASN A 350 75.74 -15.53 17.67
N LYS A 351 75.90 -16.84 17.43
CA LYS A 351 74.81 -17.69 16.89
C LYS A 351 73.61 -17.77 17.83
N LEU A 352 73.86 -17.76 19.14
CA LEU A 352 72.80 -17.77 20.13
C LEU A 352 72.07 -16.43 20.21
N GLN A 353 72.80 -15.33 20.08
CA GLN A 353 72.22 -14.00 20.00
C GLN A 353 71.30 -13.86 18.78
N GLU A 354 71.71 -14.38 17.62
CA GLU A 354 70.90 -14.41 16.40
C GLU A 354 69.62 -15.24 16.57
N ILE A 355 69.70 -16.39 17.27
CA ILE A 355 68.53 -17.23 17.58
C ILE A 355 67.60 -16.50 18.57
N LEU A 356 68.14 -15.86 19.61
CA LEU A 356 67.35 -15.12 20.59
C LEU A 356 66.65 -13.91 19.94
N GLU A 357 67.32 -13.19 19.06
CA GLU A 357 66.74 -12.07 18.30
C GLU A 357 65.68 -12.54 17.28
N SER A 358 65.93 -13.65 16.59
CA SER A 358 64.92 -14.29 15.73
C SER A 358 63.68 -14.77 16.51
N LYS A 359 63.85 -15.22 17.75
CA LYS A 359 62.74 -15.65 18.61
C LYS A 359 62.02 -14.45 19.24
N ARG A 360 62.73 -13.39 19.59
CA ARG A 360 62.17 -12.12 20.08
C ARG A 360 61.27 -11.47 19.04
N THR A 361 61.73 -11.37 17.80
CA THR A 361 60.94 -10.86 16.67
C THR A 361 59.71 -11.73 16.39
N ALA A 362 59.82 -13.06 16.52
CA ALA A 362 58.67 -13.95 16.42
C ALA A 362 57.66 -13.77 17.58
N MET A 363 58.13 -13.51 18.80
CA MET A 363 57.27 -13.17 19.94
C MET A 363 56.56 -11.83 19.75
N GLU A 364 57.26 -10.80 19.27
CA GLU A 364 56.68 -9.48 18.97
C GLU A 364 55.61 -9.57 17.88
N ALA A 365 55.84 -10.38 16.83
CA ALA A 365 54.84 -10.63 15.79
C ALA A 365 53.59 -11.33 16.35
N LEU A 366 53.76 -12.34 17.21
CA LEU A 366 52.63 -13.02 17.86
C LEU A 366 51.88 -12.12 18.85
N GLN A 367 52.59 -11.20 19.51
CA GLN A 367 52.00 -10.20 20.40
C GLN A 367 51.14 -9.21 19.61
N LEU A 368 51.64 -8.76 18.45
CA LEU A 368 50.90 -7.90 17.53
C LEU A 368 49.62 -8.58 17.02
N ASP A 369 49.67 -9.87 16.67
CA ASP A 369 48.50 -10.64 16.24
C ASP A 369 47.44 -10.78 17.35
N LEU A 370 47.86 -10.87 18.61
CA LEU A 370 47.00 -10.86 19.80
C LEU A 370 46.30 -9.51 19.98
N ASP A 371 47.02 -8.41 19.78
CA ASP A 371 46.51 -7.04 19.87
C ASP A 371 45.58 -6.69 18.69
N GLN A 372 45.86 -7.22 17.50
CA GLN A 372 44.94 -7.09 16.35
C GLN A 372 43.65 -7.91 16.54
N GLY A 373 43.73 -9.07 17.20
CA GLY A 373 42.56 -9.88 17.55
C GLY A 373 41.61 -9.22 18.55
N THR A 374 42.08 -8.24 19.35
CA THR A 374 41.24 -7.48 20.27
C THR A 374 40.52 -6.29 19.61
N GLN A 375 41.02 -5.76 18.48
CA GLN A 375 40.36 -4.66 17.76
C GLN A 375 39.13 -5.08 16.92
N VAL A 376 39.00 -6.35 16.55
CA VAL A 376 37.83 -6.86 15.80
C VAL A 376 36.56 -6.94 16.67
N SER A 377 36.71 -6.76 17.99
CA SER A 377 35.60 -6.64 18.95
C SER A 377 35.09 -5.19 19.03
N LEU A 378 34.19 -4.79 18.13
CA LEU A 378 33.30 -3.65 18.39
C LEU A 378 32.59 -3.89 19.74
N PRO A 379 32.65 -2.95 20.70
CA PRO A 379 32.22 -3.18 22.08
C PRO A 379 30.77 -3.66 22.14
N ALA A 380 30.58 -4.83 22.77
CA ALA A 380 29.27 -5.48 22.91
C ALA A 380 28.22 -4.55 23.56
N ALA A 381 28.65 -3.64 24.43
CA ALA A 381 27.81 -2.63 25.08
C ALA A 381 27.22 -1.59 24.09
N SER A 382 27.96 -1.24 23.02
CA SER A 382 27.47 -0.31 22.00
C SER A 382 26.48 -1.00 21.06
N ARG A 383 26.68 -2.30 20.77
CA ARG A 383 25.80 -3.06 19.88
C ARG A 383 24.45 -3.39 20.51
N SER A 384 24.41 -3.91 21.73
CA SER A 384 23.14 -4.18 22.43
C SER A 384 22.33 -2.89 22.65
N SER A 385 23.02 -1.79 22.96
CA SER A 385 22.39 -0.48 23.14
C SER A 385 21.88 0.13 21.84
N LEU A 386 22.57 -0.06 20.71
CA LEU A 386 22.12 0.42 19.40
C LEU A 386 20.97 -0.43 18.84
N THR A 387 21.03 -1.76 18.97
CA THR A 387 19.95 -2.64 18.51
C THR A 387 18.68 -2.45 19.34
N SER A 388 18.81 -2.31 20.66
CA SER A 388 17.68 -1.96 21.53
C SER A 388 17.14 -0.57 21.23
N ARG A 389 18.00 0.43 21.01
CA ARG A 389 17.57 1.79 20.61
C ARG A 389 16.89 1.81 19.24
N LEU A 390 17.41 1.12 18.23
CA LEU A 390 16.79 1.00 16.90
C LEU A 390 15.44 0.26 16.96
N SER A 391 15.33 -0.79 17.79
CA SER A 391 14.06 -1.48 18.04
C SER A 391 13.05 -0.59 18.77
N LEU A 392 13.48 0.19 19.76
CA LEU A 392 12.62 1.15 20.49
C LEU A 392 12.18 2.30 19.58
N MET A 393 13.08 2.83 18.76
CA MET A 393 12.77 3.87 17.76
C MET A 393 11.79 3.37 16.70
N SER A 394 11.98 2.13 16.21
CA SER A 394 11.05 1.51 15.26
C SER A 394 9.66 1.33 15.91
N ARG A 395 9.60 0.86 17.17
CA ARG A 395 8.32 0.72 17.90
C ARG A 395 7.65 2.06 18.17
N SER A 396 8.41 3.10 18.52
CA SER A 396 7.83 4.44 18.74
C SER A 396 7.33 5.06 17.44
N SER A 397 8.02 4.84 16.32
CA SER A 397 7.57 5.31 14.99
C SER A 397 6.25 4.66 14.57
N VAL A 398 6.10 3.34 14.77
CA VAL A 398 4.86 2.61 14.47
C VAL A 398 3.68 3.07 15.34
N LEU A 399 3.92 3.37 16.63
CA LEU A 399 2.89 3.92 17.51
C LEU A 399 2.45 5.33 17.08
N GLN A 400 3.40 6.14 16.60
CA GLN A 400 3.12 7.49 16.11
C GLN A 400 2.32 7.49 14.80
N GLU A 401 2.62 6.55 13.89
CA GLU A 401 1.83 6.34 12.66
C GLU A 401 0.41 5.87 12.97
N TYR A 402 0.24 4.98 13.94
CA TYR A 402 -1.08 4.50 14.37
C TYR A 402 -1.92 5.61 15.03
N GLU A 403 -1.30 6.49 15.82
CA GLU A 403 -1.95 7.66 16.42
C GLU A 403 -2.43 8.65 15.34
N GLN A 404 -1.61 8.90 14.31
CA GLN A 404 -2.00 9.73 13.17
C GLN A 404 -3.16 9.13 12.36
N LEU A 405 -3.18 7.80 12.18
CA LEU A 405 -4.29 7.10 11.51
C LEU A 405 -5.60 7.24 12.27
N LEU A 406 -5.59 7.06 13.60
CA LEU A 406 -6.77 7.26 14.44
C LEU A 406 -7.30 8.69 14.34
N GLN A 407 -6.40 9.67 14.30
CA GLN A 407 -6.76 11.08 14.20
C GLN A 407 -7.38 11.45 12.84
N ARG A 408 -6.85 10.89 11.74
CA ARG A 408 -7.44 11.02 10.39
C ARG A 408 -8.81 10.36 10.32
N LEU A 409 -8.93 9.11 10.80
CA LEU A 409 -10.21 8.40 10.82
C LEU A 409 -11.27 9.12 11.65
N LYS A 410 -10.88 9.72 12.77
CA LYS A 410 -11.78 10.55 13.58
C LYS A 410 -12.27 11.76 12.78
N GLY A 411 -11.38 12.48 12.10
CA GLY A 411 -11.73 13.63 11.27
C GLY A 411 -12.62 13.26 10.08
N ASP A 412 -12.35 12.14 9.41
CA ASP A 412 -13.16 11.66 8.28
C ASP A 412 -14.57 11.26 8.73
N LEU A 413 -14.73 10.67 9.92
CA LEU A 413 -16.02 10.31 10.50
C LEU A 413 -16.81 11.54 10.98
N GLU A 414 -16.13 12.53 11.57
CA GLU A 414 -16.73 13.82 11.92
C GLU A 414 -17.21 14.57 10.67
N ALA A 415 -16.41 14.58 9.60
CA ALA A 415 -16.77 15.19 8.31
C ALA A 415 -17.95 14.48 7.63
N ALA A 416 -18.12 13.17 7.88
CA ALA A 416 -19.27 12.39 7.44
C ALA A 416 -20.53 12.57 8.32
N GLY A 417 -20.49 13.41 9.36
CA GLY A 417 -21.62 13.68 10.24
C GLY A 417 -21.98 12.54 11.20
N ILE A 418 -21.07 11.58 11.42
CA ILE A 418 -21.29 10.41 12.27
C ILE A 418 -20.92 10.79 13.72
N LEU A 419 -21.89 10.72 14.63
CA LEU A 419 -21.65 10.98 16.06
C LEU A 419 -20.69 9.93 16.63
N LEU A 420 -19.51 10.38 17.05
CA LEU A 420 -18.37 9.59 17.55
C LEU A 420 -18.63 8.71 18.79
N PHE A 421 -19.84 8.74 19.36
CA PHE A 421 -20.19 8.01 20.57
C PHE A 421 -20.26 6.47 20.38
N GLN A 422 -20.22 5.98 19.14
CA GLN A 422 -20.26 4.55 18.81
C GLN A 422 -18.89 3.90 18.55
N PHE A 423 -17.82 4.67 18.38
CA PHE A 423 -16.52 4.11 18.00
C PHE A 423 -15.53 4.20 19.18
N PRO A 424 -14.81 3.13 19.54
CA PRO A 424 -14.07 3.03 20.81
C PRO A 424 -12.71 3.76 20.77
N PHE A 425 -12.66 4.98 20.21
CA PHE A 425 -11.44 5.78 20.12
C PHE A 425 -10.78 6.00 21.48
N ASN A 426 -11.57 6.24 22.53
CA ASN A 426 -11.06 6.42 23.89
C ASN A 426 -10.40 5.15 24.46
N ALA A 427 -10.92 3.96 24.12
CA ALA A 427 -10.31 2.70 24.53
C ALA A 427 -9.00 2.45 23.77
N ALA A 428 -8.96 2.75 22.47
CA ALA A 428 -7.75 2.65 21.66
C ALA A 428 -6.66 3.63 22.12
N GLN A 429 -7.02 4.86 22.47
CA GLN A 429 -6.10 5.84 23.04
C GLN A 429 -5.55 5.42 24.40
N LYS A 430 -6.39 4.83 25.25
CA LYS A 430 -5.95 4.30 26.55
C LYS A 430 -4.93 3.17 26.42
N VAL A 431 -5.15 2.25 25.47
CA VAL A 431 -4.20 1.17 25.16
C VAL A 431 -2.87 1.73 24.64
N LEU A 432 -2.91 2.79 23.81
CA LEU A 432 -1.68 3.44 23.33
C LEU A 432 -0.89 4.11 24.46
N GLU A 433 -1.56 4.77 25.40
CA GLU A 433 -0.93 5.38 26.56
C GLU A 433 -0.34 4.35 27.54
N GLU A 434 -1.01 3.20 27.72
CA GLU A 434 -0.47 2.07 28.49
C GLU A 434 0.80 1.50 27.82
N VAL A 435 0.77 1.24 26.51
CA VAL A 435 1.93 0.73 25.75
C VAL A 435 3.07 1.74 25.72
N ARG A 436 2.78 3.04 25.61
CA ARG A 436 3.77 4.13 25.68
C ARG A 436 4.41 4.22 27.07
N SER A 437 3.63 4.01 28.12
CA SER A 437 4.12 3.98 29.51
C SER A 437 5.03 2.78 29.76
N ASP A 438 4.66 1.60 29.26
CA ASP A 438 5.47 0.37 29.35
C ASP A 438 6.80 0.49 28.61
N LEU A 439 6.80 1.13 27.43
CA LEU A 439 8.02 1.44 26.67
C LEU A 439 8.94 2.41 27.41
N LYS A 440 8.37 3.39 28.12
CA LYS A 440 9.13 4.36 28.94
C LYS A 440 9.65 3.75 30.24
N ALA A 441 9.01 2.70 30.75
CA ALA A 441 9.37 1.98 31.97
C ALA A 441 10.44 0.87 31.77
N GLN A 442 10.96 0.67 30.55
CA GLN A 442 12.11 -0.20 30.28
C GLN A 442 13.44 0.58 30.16
N PRO A 443 14.07 1.05 31.25
CA PRO A 443 15.49 1.37 31.21
C PRO A 443 16.31 0.07 31.40
N ASP A 444 17.22 -0.19 30.46
CA ASP A 444 18.38 -1.08 30.53
C ASP A 444 18.42 -2.12 31.68
N ARG A 445 17.67 -3.23 31.54
CA ARG A 445 17.83 -4.41 32.41
C ARG A 445 19.11 -5.21 32.15
N HIS A 446 20.02 -4.75 31.30
CA HIS A 446 21.21 -5.52 30.87
C HIS A 446 22.56 -4.99 31.39
N GLN A 447 22.56 -4.16 32.45
CA GLN A 447 23.80 -3.62 33.01
C GLN A 447 24.22 -4.21 34.38
N LYS A 448 23.53 -5.24 34.91
CA LYS A 448 23.80 -5.73 36.28
C LYS A 448 24.68 -6.97 36.44
N ASP A 449 25.05 -7.68 35.38
CA ASP A 449 25.87 -8.89 35.52
C ASP A 449 27.15 -8.80 34.69
N ILE A 450 28.15 -8.07 35.20
CA ILE A 450 29.55 -8.22 34.80
C ILE A 450 30.33 -8.49 36.09
N PRO A 451 30.74 -9.73 36.38
CA PRO A 451 31.69 -9.99 37.44
C PRO A 451 33.05 -9.38 37.06
N LYS A 452 33.67 -8.70 38.03
CA LYS A 452 35.00 -8.10 37.92
C LYS A 452 36.09 -9.11 37.62
#